data_AF-A0A3B1BXE6-F1
#
_entry.id   AF-A0A3B1BXE6-F1
#
_cell.length_a   1.000
_cell.length_b   1.000
_cell.length_c   1.000
_cell.angle_alpha   90.00
_cell.angle_beta   90.00
_cell.angle_gamma   90.00
#
_symmetry.space_group_name_H-M   'P 1'
#
loop_
_entity.id
_entity.type
_entity.pdbx_description
1 polymer ?
#
loop_
_entity_poly.entity_id
_entity_poly.type
_entity_poly.pdbx_seq_one_letter_code
_entity_poly.pdbx_strand_id
1 'polypeptide(L)'
;MVTPRTINVGPLYKPDGATPLANATITFTLVDARGKNTAGYEQATNAQVAGVISAVTDTNGQASVSLTPNDQLVGTTYYNVSPADAYGYTRFRAYLSTGSGSINFADLYVSSQNIAPGEWSAFSVHAQDETKHLTSNEDAALAAANSPSAGNPIATIADTAGGAFTNLTDTPASYTGQGGKYPKVKATEDGLEFDTATGGGETNTVSNVGAFGVGLFKQKTGVNLEFKNINAGSNKVSVTDDTANNEVDIDITEANIVHDNISGAGSNTHGQIDTHIDAASPHSGHENTVNKNSASGYAGLDGSSKLSGSQQVYGAIANTACEGDDARLSDARTPIAHNHSASDVNAGTLLHERGGLEADVSAYSGVPLINGGATSNLKYNFSATIAPVATDDSGAGYSVGSLWIDTTDDRIYICLDNTATAALWRELGVKDYKIDDFYTFSVNTHNPSTGAATDADSAPTYRVYEDETATPILTGSMALLDSTNTTGFYSEQIQLTAANGFEEGKSYNIYITATVGGTAGTTKRFFKM
;
A
#
# COMPACT_ATOMS: atom_id res chain seq x y z
N MET A 1 6.62 -22.96 -77.09
CA MET A 1 6.42 -24.39 -77.40
C MET A 1 7.77 -24.93 -77.82
N VAL A 2 8.50 -25.58 -76.91
CA VAL A 2 9.85 -26.10 -77.20
C VAL A 2 9.72 -27.32 -78.10
N THR A 3 10.47 -27.35 -79.21
CA THR A 3 10.42 -28.45 -80.18
C THR A 3 11.14 -29.69 -79.62
N PRO A 4 10.53 -30.88 -79.63
CA PRO A 4 11.19 -32.13 -79.25
C PRO A 4 12.41 -32.41 -80.11
N ARG A 5 13.41 -33.12 -79.56
CA ARG A 5 14.61 -33.54 -80.28
C ARG A 5 14.73 -35.06 -80.28
N THR A 6 15.08 -35.64 -81.42
CA THR A 6 15.33 -37.08 -81.56
C THR A 6 16.82 -37.36 -81.60
N ILE A 7 17.27 -38.29 -80.77
CA ILE A 7 18.64 -38.78 -80.72
C ILE A 7 18.66 -40.14 -81.42
N ASN A 8 19.50 -40.26 -82.44
CA ASN A 8 19.71 -41.51 -83.16
C ASN A 8 21.11 -42.05 -82.86
N VAL A 9 21.15 -43.29 -82.39
CA VAL A 9 22.39 -44.05 -82.27
C VAL A 9 22.52 -44.89 -83.52
N GLY A 10 23.55 -44.60 -84.31
CA GLY A 10 23.88 -45.36 -85.51
C GLY A 10 24.21 -46.81 -85.19
N PRO A 11 24.34 -47.68 -86.20
CA PRO A 11 24.55 -49.09 -85.99
C PRO A 11 25.84 -49.31 -85.18
N LEU A 12 25.69 -49.84 -83.98
CA LEU A 12 26.82 -50.27 -83.18
C LEU A 12 27.26 -51.62 -83.74
N TYR A 13 28.57 -51.77 -83.98
CA TYR A 13 29.14 -53.02 -84.45
C TYR A 13 30.03 -53.62 -83.38
N LYS A 14 30.20 -54.93 -83.43
CA LYS A 14 31.24 -55.63 -82.68
C LYS A 14 32.62 -55.17 -83.18
N PRO A 15 33.73 -55.48 -82.47
CA PRO A 15 35.08 -55.05 -82.86
C PRO A 15 35.54 -55.52 -84.25
N ASP A 16 34.82 -56.47 -84.86
CA ASP A 16 34.99 -56.91 -86.24
C ASP A 16 34.59 -55.86 -87.30
N GLY A 17 33.95 -54.76 -86.88
CA GLY A 17 33.54 -53.64 -87.72
C GLY A 17 32.43 -53.96 -88.71
N ALA A 18 31.83 -55.16 -88.66
CA ALA A 18 30.87 -55.63 -89.66
C ALA A 18 29.61 -56.28 -89.05
N THR A 19 29.67 -56.85 -87.84
CA THR A 19 28.52 -57.51 -87.20
C THR A 19 27.76 -56.54 -86.27
N PRO A 20 26.47 -56.27 -86.50
CA PRO A 20 25.71 -55.37 -85.64
C PRO A 20 25.54 -55.90 -84.20
N LEU A 21 25.57 -54.98 -83.25
CA LEU A 21 25.35 -55.22 -81.83
C LEU A 21 23.85 -55.10 -81.51
N ALA A 22 23.11 -56.15 -81.87
CA ALA A 22 21.66 -56.23 -81.67
C ALA A 22 21.25 -56.54 -80.22
N ASN A 23 20.07 -56.06 -79.81
CA ASN A 23 19.44 -56.25 -78.49
C ASN A 23 20.24 -55.71 -77.28
N ALA A 24 21.11 -54.73 -77.50
CA ALA A 24 21.81 -54.04 -76.44
C ALA A 24 20.93 -52.88 -75.91
N THR A 25 20.81 -52.75 -74.59
CA THR A 25 20.10 -51.62 -73.97
C THR A 25 21.01 -50.42 -73.84
N ILE A 26 20.54 -49.28 -74.30
CA ILE A 26 21.21 -47.99 -74.18
C ILE A 26 20.38 -47.10 -73.27
N THR A 27 20.99 -46.59 -72.21
CA THR A 27 20.33 -45.68 -71.26
C THR A 27 20.89 -44.27 -71.37
N PHE A 28 19.99 -43.31 -71.47
CA PHE A 28 20.24 -41.88 -71.52
C PHE A 28 19.82 -41.24 -70.21
N THR A 29 20.73 -40.52 -69.56
CA THR A 29 20.42 -39.73 -68.36
C THR A 29 20.51 -38.25 -68.68
N LEU A 30 19.43 -37.52 -68.39
CA LEU A 30 19.35 -36.08 -68.48
C LEU A 30 20.08 -35.47 -67.28
N VAL A 31 21.05 -34.59 -67.55
CA VAL A 31 21.76 -33.89 -66.48
C VAL A 31 21.85 -32.38 -66.74
N ASP A 32 21.89 -31.59 -65.67
CA ASP A 32 22.06 -30.14 -65.73
C ASP A 32 23.51 -29.75 -66.13
N ALA A 33 23.78 -28.46 -66.26
CA ALA A 33 25.11 -27.95 -66.61
C ALA A 33 26.21 -28.29 -65.59
N ARG A 34 25.84 -28.84 -64.43
CA ARG A 34 26.73 -29.29 -63.36
C ARG A 34 26.80 -30.83 -63.31
N GLY A 35 26.17 -31.53 -64.25
CA GLY A 35 26.17 -32.99 -64.35
C GLY A 35 25.24 -33.70 -63.37
N LYS A 36 24.32 -32.98 -62.70
CA LYS A 36 23.31 -33.59 -61.81
C LYS A 36 22.06 -33.99 -62.59
N ASN A 37 21.47 -35.14 -62.26
CA ASN A 37 20.25 -35.62 -62.91
C ASN A 37 19.13 -34.57 -62.84
N THR A 38 18.46 -34.34 -63.96
CA THR A 38 17.35 -33.38 -64.08
C THR A 38 16.17 -34.02 -64.80
N ALA A 39 14.96 -33.52 -64.59
CA ALA A 39 13.74 -34.06 -65.18
C ALA A 39 13.45 -33.47 -66.57
N GLY A 40 12.84 -34.27 -67.44
CA GLY A 40 12.30 -33.85 -68.75
C GLY A 40 10.80 -34.13 -68.84
N TYR A 41 10.19 -33.88 -70.01
CA TYR A 41 8.76 -34.17 -70.25
C TYR A 41 8.58 -35.05 -71.49
N GLU A 42 7.64 -36.01 -71.43
CA GLU A 42 7.29 -36.85 -72.57
C GLU A 42 6.29 -36.13 -73.48
N GLN A 43 6.52 -36.14 -74.80
CA GLN A 43 5.71 -35.39 -75.75
C GLN A 43 4.26 -35.90 -75.87
N ALA A 44 4.03 -37.20 -75.74
CA ALA A 44 2.72 -37.80 -75.97
C ALA A 44 1.74 -37.56 -74.80
N THR A 45 2.24 -37.45 -73.57
CA THR A 45 1.43 -37.41 -72.34
C THR A 45 1.62 -36.14 -71.51
N ASN A 46 2.64 -35.34 -71.83
CA ASN A 46 3.04 -34.14 -71.09
C ASN A 46 3.37 -34.38 -69.60
N ALA A 47 3.61 -35.64 -69.23
CA ALA A 47 4.00 -36.02 -67.88
C ALA A 47 5.50 -35.78 -67.66
N GLN A 48 5.86 -35.45 -66.41
CA GLN A 48 7.26 -35.29 -66.01
C GLN A 48 7.95 -36.65 -65.96
N VAL A 49 9.05 -36.80 -66.69
CA VAL A 49 9.88 -38.01 -66.73
C VAL A 49 11.14 -37.76 -65.91
N ALA A 50 11.35 -38.58 -64.88
CA ALA A 50 12.46 -38.46 -63.94
C ALA A 50 13.80 -38.89 -64.57
N GLY A 51 14.40 -38.02 -65.39
CA GLY A 51 15.84 -37.97 -65.70
C GLY A 51 16.55 -39.16 -66.35
N VAL A 52 15.93 -40.32 -66.56
CA VAL A 52 16.54 -41.51 -67.19
C VAL A 52 15.58 -42.14 -68.19
N ILE A 53 16.04 -42.41 -69.41
CA ILE A 53 15.24 -42.98 -70.51
C ILE A 53 16.10 -44.00 -71.27
N SER A 54 15.54 -45.15 -71.65
CA SER A 54 16.28 -46.24 -72.31
C SER A 54 15.71 -46.61 -73.68
N ALA A 55 16.56 -47.06 -74.59
CA ALA A 55 16.20 -47.64 -75.88
C ALA A 55 17.00 -48.93 -76.12
N VAL A 56 16.40 -49.92 -76.79
CA VAL A 56 17.05 -51.19 -77.12
C VAL A 56 17.47 -51.17 -78.59
N THR A 57 18.68 -51.63 -78.90
CA THR A 57 19.13 -51.72 -80.29
C THR A 57 18.38 -52.80 -81.05
N ASP A 58 17.93 -52.47 -82.25
CA ASP A 58 17.27 -53.40 -83.15
C ASP A 58 18.24 -54.44 -83.73
N THR A 59 17.76 -55.33 -84.59
CA THR A 59 18.58 -56.38 -85.23
C THR A 59 19.74 -55.82 -86.09
N ASN A 60 19.72 -54.53 -86.41
CA ASN A 60 20.74 -53.83 -87.17
C ASN A 60 21.64 -52.96 -86.27
N GLY A 61 21.53 -53.07 -84.94
CA GLY A 61 22.35 -52.35 -83.98
C GLY A 61 21.96 -50.88 -83.78
N GLN A 62 20.78 -50.44 -84.25
CA GLN A 62 20.30 -49.06 -84.17
C GLN A 62 19.31 -48.82 -83.04
N ALA A 63 19.32 -47.62 -82.43
CA ALA A 63 18.34 -47.20 -81.42
C ALA A 63 18.01 -45.71 -81.53
N SER A 64 16.75 -45.32 -81.28
CA SER A 64 16.29 -43.92 -81.32
C SER A 64 15.40 -43.56 -80.13
N VAL A 65 15.54 -42.33 -79.62
CA VAL A 65 14.69 -41.79 -78.54
C VAL A 65 14.37 -40.31 -78.76
N SER A 66 13.12 -39.89 -78.50
CA SER A 66 12.66 -38.50 -78.61
C SER A 66 12.48 -37.86 -77.24
N LEU A 67 13.09 -36.69 -77.02
CA LEU A 67 13.18 -36.02 -75.72
C LEU A 67 12.81 -34.52 -75.81
N THR A 68 12.08 -34.01 -74.81
CA THR A 68 11.76 -32.57 -74.67
C THR A 68 12.41 -32.01 -73.39
N PRO A 69 13.31 -31.01 -73.50
CA PRO A 69 13.93 -30.36 -72.34
C PRO A 69 12.93 -29.56 -71.50
N ASN A 70 13.23 -29.35 -70.21
CA ASN A 70 12.45 -28.50 -69.31
C ASN A 70 12.62 -27.00 -69.69
N ASP A 71 11.52 -26.29 -69.91
CA ASP A 71 11.44 -24.91 -70.44
C ASP A 71 11.92 -23.80 -69.47
N GLN A 72 12.48 -24.16 -68.31
CA GLN A 72 12.85 -23.19 -67.26
C GLN A 72 14.34 -22.83 -67.23
N LEU A 73 15.18 -23.44 -68.08
CA LEU A 73 16.62 -23.20 -68.10
C LEU A 73 17.07 -22.85 -69.52
N VAL A 74 17.30 -21.56 -69.77
CA VAL A 74 17.93 -21.03 -70.99
C VAL A 74 19.43 -21.35 -70.97
N GLY A 75 19.77 -22.64 -71.08
CA GLY A 75 21.13 -23.16 -71.06
C GLY A 75 21.22 -24.56 -71.64
N THR A 76 22.38 -24.87 -72.23
CA THR A 76 22.77 -26.18 -72.80
C THR A 76 22.34 -27.33 -71.90
N THR A 77 21.59 -28.31 -72.42
CA THR A 77 21.23 -29.55 -71.71
C THR A 77 22.18 -30.67 -72.11
N TYR A 78 22.56 -31.52 -71.16
CA TYR A 78 23.59 -32.54 -71.35
C TYR A 78 23.01 -33.95 -71.16
N TYR A 79 23.58 -34.91 -71.89
CA TYR A 79 23.14 -36.31 -71.85
C TYR A 79 24.34 -37.22 -71.60
N ASN A 80 24.21 -38.12 -70.64
CA ASN A 80 25.16 -39.21 -70.44
C ASN A 80 24.57 -40.49 -71.05
N VAL A 81 25.38 -41.19 -71.83
CA VAL A 81 25.08 -42.53 -72.31
C VAL A 81 25.89 -43.52 -71.48
N SER A 82 25.22 -44.44 -70.79
CA SER A 82 25.89 -45.50 -70.03
C SER A 82 25.25 -46.83 -70.39
N PRO A 83 26.04 -47.86 -70.76
CA PRO A 83 25.75 -49.21 -70.30
C PRO A 83 26.18 -49.28 -68.83
N ALA A 84 25.37 -49.89 -67.97
CA ALA A 84 25.66 -50.03 -66.56
C ALA A 84 25.97 -51.49 -66.26
N ASP A 85 27.23 -51.83 -65.90
CA ASP A 85 27.56 -52.79 -64.84
C ASP A 85 29.08 -53.04 -64.60
N ALA A 86 29.29 -53.57 -63.39
CA ALA A 86 30.41 -54.21 -62.65
C ALA A 86 31.90 -54.11 -63.03
N TYR A 87 32.32 -53.58 -64.18
CA TYR A 87 33.73 -53.67 -64.63
C TYR A 87 34.40 -52.35 -65.04
N GLY A 88 33.80 -51.22 -64.63
CA GLY A 88 34.51 -49.95 -64.46
C GLY A 88 35.24 -49.37 -65.68
N TYR A 89 34.50 -48.91 -66.71
CA TYR A 89 34.93 -47.95 -67.75
C TYR A 89 33.69 -47.27 -68.39
N THR A 90 33.80 -46.34 -69.34
CA THR A 90 33.99 -44.89 -69.17
C THR A 90 32.77 -44.18 -69.75
N ARG A 91 32.35 -43.07 -69.13
CA ARG A 91 31.17 -42.28 -69.52
C ARG A 91 31.52 -41.31 -70.63
N PHE A 92 30.67 -41.17 -71.64
CA PHE A 92 30.73 -40.08 -72.61
C PHE A 92 29.61 -39.07 -72.34
N ARG A 93 29.91 -37.79 -72.55
CA ARG A 93 28.96 -36.67 -72.36
C ARG A 93 28.73 -35.98 -73.70
N ALA A 94 27.47 -35.90 -74.13
CA ALA A 94 27.08 -35.11 -75.30
C ALA A 94 26.51 -33.74 -74.88
N TYR A 95 26.78 -32.71 -75.68
CA TYR A 95 26.42 -31.31 -75.45
C TYR A 95 25.43 -30.85 -76.54
N LEU A 96 24.35 -30.14 -76.17
CA LEU A 96 23.39 -29.60 -77.15
C LEU A 96 23.26 -28.07 -77.05
N SER A 97 23.56 -27.37 -78.14
CA SER A 97 23.27 -25.93 -78.28
C SER A 97 21.88 -25.67 -78.92
N THR A 98 21.42 -24.42 -78.87
CA THR A 98 20.10 -23.98 -79.34
C THR A 98 19.95 -24.06 -80.86
N GLY A 99 18.92 -24.77 -81.36
CA GLY A 99 18.60 -24.95 -82.78
C GLY A 99 17.85 -26.27 -83.04
N SER A 100 16.96 -26.32 -84.04
CA SER A 100 16.10 -27.50 -84.30
C SER A 100 16.76 -28.49 -85.27
N GLY A 101 17.02 -29.73 -84.83
CA GLY A 101 17.52 -30.83 -85.68
C GLY A 101 17.81 -32.12 -84.90
N SER A 102 17.81 -33.26 -85.60
CA SER A 102 18.22 -34.58 -85.07
C SER A 102 19.74 -34.66 -84.87
N ILE A 103 20.20 -35.47 -83.92
CA ILE A 103 21.65 -35.63 -83.62
C ILE A 103 22.09 -37.05 -83.96
N ASN A 104 23.19 -37.18 -84.69
CA ASN A 104 23.82 -38.45 -85.03
C ASN A 104 25.21 -38.57 -84.36
N PHE A 105 25.66 -39.78 -84.07
CA PHE A 105 27.01 -40.03 -83.52
C PHE A 105 28.16 -39.55 -84.42
N ALA A 106 27.91 -39.37 -85.72
CA ALA A 106 28.88 -38.85 -86.68
C ALA A 106 29.28 -37.39 -86.40
N ASP A 107 28.47 -36.62 -85.65
CA ASP A 107 28.75 -35.22 -85.30
C ASP A 107 29.69 -35.09 -84.08
N LEU A 108 30.12 -36.22 -83.49
CA LEU A 108 31.03 -36.27 -82.34
C LEU A 108 32.48 -36.66 -82.73
N TYR A 109 32.72 -37.02 -83.99
CA TYR A 109 34.03 -37.41 -84.49
C TYR A 109 34.44 -36.49 -85.66
N VAL A 110 35.62 -35.87 -85.51
CA VAL A 110 36.46 -35.16 -86.49
C VAL A 110 35.96 -33.86 -87.14
N SER A 111 36.62 -32.75 -86.79
CA SER A 111 37.51 -32.08 -87.76
C SER A 111 38.63 -31.31 -87.07
N SER A 112 39.79 -31.32 -87.69
CA SER A 112 41.10 -30.86 -87.23
C SER A 112 41.25 -29.34 -87.09
N GLN A 113 40.81 -28.77 -85.97
CA GLN A 113 41.16 -27.40 -85.55
C GLN A 113 41.51 -27.41 -84.04
N ASN A 114 42.75 -26.99 -83.72
CA ASN A 114 43.30 -26.83 -82.37
C ASN A 114 42.54 -25.77 -81.54
N ILE A 115 42.13 -26.13 -80.31
CA ILE A 115 42.37 -25.46 -79.01
C ILE A 115 42.23 -26.60 -77.96
N ALA A 116 43.21 -27.42 -77.54
CA ALA A 116 44.57 -27.25 -76.98
C ALA A 116 44.54 -27.21 -75.39
N PRO A 117 45.67 -27.42 -74.63
CA PRO A 117 45.73 -27.90 -73.23
C PRO A 117 46.47 -27.00 -72.18
N GLY A 118 46.51 -27.26 -70.86
CA GLY A 118 46.06 -28.37 -70.03
C GLY A 118 46.82 -28.49 -68.70
N GLU A 119 46.36 -29.39 -67.83
CA GLU A 119 47.21 -30.17 -66.93
C GLU A 119 46.82 -31.63 -67.13
N TRP A 120 47.64 -32.33 -67.92
CA TRP A 120 47.83 -33.78 -67.99
C TRP A 120 46.60 -34.64 -68.35
N SER A 121 46.73 -35.78 -69.01
CA SER A 121 47.87 -36.47 -69.59
C SER A 121 47.22 -37.57 -70.41
N ALA A 122 47.62 -37.69 -71.67
CA ALA A 122 47.11 -38.67 -72.62
C ALA A 122 46.77 -40.02 -71.98
N PHE A 123 45.69 -40.65 -72.43
CA PHE A 123 45.65 -42.11 -72.41
C PHE A 123 44.83 -42.68 -73.57
N SER A 124 45.45 -43.68 -74.18
CA SER A 124 45.08 -44.33 -75.43
C SER A 124 43.97 -45.37 -75.23
N VAL A 125 43.19 -45.57 -76.29
CA VAL A 125 42.40 -46.79 -76.48
C VAL A 125 43.36 -47.91 -76.88
N HIS A 126 43.23 -49.08 -76.25
CA HIS A 126 43.75 -50.32 -76.82
C HIS A 126 42.67 -51.39 -76.81
N ALA A 127 42.43 -51.93 -78.00
CA ALA A 127 41.79 -53.22 -78.21
C ALA A 127 42.89 -54.28 -78.29
N GLN A 128 42.76 -55.39 -77.58
CA GLN A 128 43.47 -56.61 -77.93
C GLN A 128 42.49 -57.76 -78.15
N ASP A 129 42.72 -58.43 -79.26
CA ASP A 129 42.26 -59.78 -79.57
C ASP A 129 43.16 -60.77 -78.81
N GLU A 130 42.59 -61.84 -78.26
CA GLU A 130 43.24 -62.78 -77.34
C GLU A 130 44.38 -63.62 -77.98
N THR A 131 44.84 -63.34 -79.22
CA THR A 131 45.77 -64.26 -79.92
C THR A 131 46.91 -63.71 -80.81
N LYS A 132 47.17 -62.39 -80.99
CA LYS A 132 48.27 -61.96 -81.91
C LYS A 132 49.00 -60.65 -81.53
N HIS A 133 50.31 -60.76 -81.24
CA HIS A 133 51.26 -59.63 -81.23
C HIS A 133 51.67 -59.25 -82.67
N LEU A 134 51.79 -57.94 -82.96
CA LEU A 134 52.27 -57.40 -84.25
C LEU A 134 53.72 -57.84 -84.54
N THR A 135 54.03 -58.18 -85.79
CA THR A 135 55.39 -58.59 -86.18
C THR A 135 56.30 -57.39 -86.42
N SER A 136 57.63 -57.55 -86.27
CA SER A 136 58.64 -56.48 -86.38
C SER A 136 58.61 -55.72 -87.72
N ASN A 137 58.07 -56.35 -88.77
CA ASN A 137 57.98 -55.76 -90.10
C ASN A 137 56.71 -54.93 -90.29
N GLU A 138 55.67 -55.18 -89.50
CA GLU A 138 54.43 -54.40 -89.45
C GLU A 138 54.58 -53.19 -88.50
N ASP A 139 55.39 -53.33 -87.45
CA ASP A 139 55.84 -52.23 -86.59
C ASP A 139 56.70 -51.21 -87.38
N ALA A 140 57.59 -51.70 -88.26
CA ALA A 140 58.39 -50.86 -89.15
C ALA A 140 57.56 -50.15 -90.26
N ALA A 141 56.46 -50.77 -90.72
CA ALA A 141 55.57 -50.17 -91.71
C ALA A 141 54.64 -49.11 -91.11
N LEU A 142 54.25 -49.26 -89.84
CA LEU A 142 53.46 -48.28 -89.09
C LEU A 142 54.31 -47.06 -88.65
N ALA A 143 55.61 -47.26 -88.43
CA ALA A 143 56.58 -46.19 -88.19
C ALA A 143 56.94 -45.37 -89.45
N ALA A 144 56.90 -45.97 -90.64
CA ALA A 144 57.20 -45.30 -91.91
C ALA A 144 56.02 -44.49 -92.50
N ALA A 145 54.79 -44.81 -92.11
CA ALA A 145 53.59 -44.11 -92.57
C ALA A 145 53.24 -42.83 -91.78
N ASN A 146 53.91 -42.57 -90.65
CA ASN A 146 53.56 -41.51 -89.69
C ASN A 146 54.64 -40.43 -89.50
N SER A 147 55.41 -40.06 -90.54
CA SER A 147 56.18 -38.81 -90.53
C SER A 147 56.15 -38.11 -91.89
N PRO A 148 55.77 -36.81 -91.96
CA PRO A 148 55.63 -36.07 -93.21
C PRO A 148 57.01 -35.78 -93.84
N SER A 149 57.18 -36.23 -95.08
CA SER A 149 58.37 -36.02 -95.90
C SER A 149 58.56 -34.54 -96.25
N ALA A 150 59.73 -33.97 -96.00
CA ALA A 150 60.10 -32.67 -96.55
C ALA A 150 61.49 -32.69 -97.19
N GLY A 151 61.52 -32.73 -98.53
CA GLY A 151 62.43 -31.83 -99.24
C GLY A 151 61.88 -30.42 -99.03
N ASN A 152 62.62 -29.46 -98.48
CA ASN A 152 64.04 -29.23 -98.73
C ASN A 152 64.91 -29.26 -97.44
N PRO A 153 66.18 -29.68 -97.54
CA PRO A 153 66.55 -31.04 -97.14
C PRO A 153 67.88 -31.11 -96.38
N ILE A 154 67.98 -32.14 -95.53
CA ILE A 154 69.20 -32.87 -95.14
C ILE A 154 70.45 -32.01 -94.87
N ALA A 155 70.68 -31.72 -93.60
CA ALA A 155 72.03 -31.63 -93.04
C ALA A 155 72.02 -32.08 -91.58
N THR A 156 72.33 -33.37 -91.39
CA THR A 156 72.81 -33.99 -90.17
C THR A 156 73.89 -33.15 -89.48
N ILE A 157 73.71 -32.80 -88.21
CA ILE A 157 74.82 -32.66 -87.25
C ILE A 157 74.40 -33.34 -85.95
N ALA A 158 75.18 -34.35 -85.59
CA ALA A 158 75.25 -34.91 -84.25
C ALA A 158 75.76 -33.87 -83.25
N ASP A 159 75.36 -34.09 -82.01
CA ASP A 159 76.09 -33.69 -80.80
C ASP A 159 75.94 -32.25 -80.30
N THR A 160 75.45 -32.17 -79.05
CA THR A 160 76.05 -31.37 -78.00
C THR A 160 76.32 -29.90 -78.30
N ALA A 161 75.28 -29.09 -78.12
CA ALA A 161 75.41 -27.80 -77.47
C ALA A 161 74.06 -27.47 -76.83
N GLY A 162 74.05 -27.07 -75.56
CA GLY A 162 72.84 -26.53 -74.91
C GLY A 162 72.26 -25.42 -75.76
N GLY A 163 71.18 -25.72 -76.49
CA GLY A 163 70.41 -24.71 -77.21
C GLY A 163 69.78 -23.79 -76.18
N ALA A 164 70.01 -22.49 -76.30
CA ALA A 164 69.27 -21.52 -75.52
C ALA A 164 67.77 -21.73 -75.78
N PHE A 165 66.96 -21.62 -74.73
CA PHE A 165 65.50 -21.84 -74.78
C PHE A 165 64.85 -21.18 -76.02
N THR A 166 65.29 -19.99 -76.45
CA THR A 166 64.83 -19.23 -77.63
C THR A 166 65.05 -19.91 -78.99
N ASN A 167 65.83 -20.98 -79.05
CA ASN A 167 66.11 -21.73 -80.27
C ASN A 167 65.08 -22.85 -80.51
N LEU A 168 64.15 -23.07 -79.57
CA LEU A 168 63.05 -24.01 -79.70
C LEU A 168 61.88 -23.34 -80.45
N THR A 169 61.29 -24.04 -81.43
CA THR A 169 60.24 -23.49 -82.32
C THR A 169 58.93 -23.15 -81.61
N ASP A 170 58.69 -23.82 -80.50
CA ASP A 170 57.52 -23.69 -79.64
C ASP A 170 57.79 -22.73 -78.47
N THR A 171 58.83 -21.92 -78.53
CA THR A 171 59.14 -20.89 -77.53
C THR A 171 59.37 -19.53 -78.20
N PRO A 172 59.38 -18.42 -77.44
CA PRO A 172 59.63 -17.11 -78.03
C PRO A 172 61.05 -17.02 -78.59
N ALA A 173 61.16 -16.56 -79.84
CA ALA A 173 62.43 -16.51 -80.58
C ALA A 173 63.46 -15.48 -80.04
N SER A 174 63.12 -14.69 -79.02
CA SER A 174 64.03 -13.72 -78.39
C SER A 174 63.56 -13.28 -77.01
N TYR A 175 64.51 -13.00 -76.11
CA TYR A 175 64.27 -12.31 -74.83
C TYR A 175 64.31 -10.77 -74.94
N THR A 176 64.82 -10.24 -76.06
CA THR A 176 64.99 -8.79 -76.24
C THR A 176 63.62 -8.11 -76.28
N GLY A 177 63.40 -7.13 -75.40
CA GLY A 177 62.10 -6.46 -75.25
C GLY A 177 61.06 -7.21 -74.42
N GLN A 178 61.42 -8.35 -73.82
CA GLN A 178 60.51 -9.18 -73.00
C GLN A 178 60.81 -9.09 -71.50
N GLY A 179 61.63 -8.11 -71.07
CA GLY A 179 61.93 -7.88 -69.66
C GLY A 179 60.65 -7.62 -68.84
N GLY A 180 60.46 -8.36 -67.75
CA GLY A 180 59.30 -8.27 -66.86
C GLY A 180 58.09 -9.11 -67.25
N LYS A 181 58.15 -9.83 -68.38
CA LYS A 181 57.12 -10.80 -68.79
C LYS A 181 57.43 -12.19 -68.25
N TYR A 182 56.41 -13.04 -68.14
CA TYR A 182 56.57 -14.45 -67.74
C TYR A 182 56.25 -15.37 -68.92
N PRO A 183 56.90 -16.54 -69.01
CA PRO A 183 56.54 -17.55 -69.98
C PRO A 183 55.20 -18.19 -69.58
N LYS A 184 54.24 -18.19 -70.51
CA LYS A 184 52.97 -18.93 -70.39
C LYS A 184 52.74 -19.76 -71.64
N VAL A 185 51.87 -20.76 -71.54
CA VAL A 185 51.37 -21.47 -72.72
C VAL A 185 50.48 -20.51 -73.53
N LYS A 186 50.67 -20.46 -74.84
CA LYS A 186 49.83 -19.69 -75.78
C LYS A 186 48.37 -20.11 -75.63
N ALA A 187 47.41 -19.25 -75.97
CA ALA A 187 45.99 -19.63 -75.94
C ALA A 187 45.60 -20.70 -76.99
N THR A 188 46.41 -20.87 -78.04
CA THR A 188 46.35 -21.98 -79.02
C THR A 188 47.06 -23.25 -78.54
N GLU A 189 47.72 -23.11 -77.39
CA GLU A 189 48.44 -24.09 -76.59
C GLU A 189 49.38 -25.02 -77.39
N ASP A 190 49.97 -24.44 -78.45
CA ASP A 190 50.93 -25.00 -79.39
C ASP A 190 52.37 -24.49 -79.15
N GLY A 191 52.59 -23.83 -78.01
CA GLY A 191 53.89 -23.36 -77.56
C GLY A 191 53.81 -22.39 -76.39
N LEU A 192 54.95 -21.85 -76.01
CA LEU A 192 55.12 -20.85 -74.98
C LEU A 192 55.23 -19.45 -75.60
N GLU A 193 54.64 -18.46 -74.94
CA GLU A 193 54.81 -17.03 -75.23
C GLU A 193 55.23 -16.24 -74.00
N PHE A 194 55.92 -15.12 -74.20
CA PHE A 194 56.15 -14.17 -73.12
C PHE A 194 54.98 -13.22 -73.05
N ASP A 195 54.19 -13.35 -72.00
CA ASP A 195 53.04 -12.49 -71.76
C ASP A 195 53.27 -11.53 -70.60
N THR A 196 52.62 -10.36 -70.71
CA THR A 196 52.54 -9.43 -69.60
C THR A 196 51.52 -9.94 -68.59
N ALA A 197 51.84 -9.86 -67.30
CA ALA A 197 50.86 -10.10 -66.25
C ALA A 197 49.80 -8.98 -66.28
N THR A 198 48.71 -9.19 -67.03
CA THR A 198 47.50 -8.40 -66.86
C THR A 198 46.87 -8.82 -65.54
N GLY A 199 47.20 -8.10 -64.47
CA GLY A 199 46.57 -8.30 -63.17
C GLY A 199 45.07 -8.10 -63.30
N GLY A 200 44.29 -9.18 -63.18
CA GLY A 200 42.84 -9.08 -62.98
C GLY A 200 42.63 -8.36 -61.65
N GLY A 201 42.13 -7.13 -61.69
CA GLY A 201 41.84 -6.37 -60.46
C GLY A 201 40.91 -7.16 -59.54
N GLU A 202 41.11 -7.02 -58.23
CA GLU A 202 40.33 -7.72 -57.23
C GLU A 202 38.82 -7.51 -57.45
N THR A 203 38.06 -8.61 -57.40
CA THR A 203 36.59 -8.55 -57.46
C THR A 203 36.08 -7.88 -56.19
N ASN A 204 35.90 -6.55 -56.23
CA ASN A 204 35.37 -5.80 -55.10
C ASN A 204 33.85 -6.05 -54.98
N THR A 205 33.43 -6.77 -53.94
CA THR A 205 32.02 -6.99 -53.59
C THR A 205 31.59 -6.02 -52.49
N VAL A 206 30.45 -5.35 -52.68
CA VAL A 206 29.77 -4.55 -51.65
C VAL A 206 28.28 -4.90 -51.70
N SER A 207 27.68 -5.21 -50.55
CA SER A 207 26.26 -5.54 -50.45
C SER A 207 25.62 -4.75 -49.30
N ASN A 208 24.39 -4.31 -49.50
CA ASN A 208 23.54 -3.83 -48.41
C ASN A 208 22.87 -5.06 -47.79
N VAL A 209 23.15 -5.37 -46.52
CA VAL A 209 22.64 -6.57 -45.83
C VAL A 209 21.60 -6.15 -44.80
N GLY A 210 20.43 -6.81 -44.80
CA GLY A 210 19.29 -6.49 -43.91
C GLY A 210 17.95 -6.49 -44.66
N ALA A 211 16.84 -6.61 -43.93
CA ALA A 211 15.49 -6.72 -44.51
C ALA A 211 14.74 -5.38 -44.64
N PHE A 212 15.09 -4.38 -43.82
CA PHE A 212 14.43 -3.06 -43.75
C PHE A 212 15.47 -1.92 -43.80
N GLY A 213 15.03 -0.71 -44.12
CA GLY A 213 15.89 0.49 -44.19
C GLY A 213 16.41 0.81 -45.60
N VAL A 214 17.28 1.82 -45.69
CA VAL A 214 17.88 2.27 -46.96
C VAL A 214 19.37 1.91 -46.97
N GLY A 215 19.78 1.11 -47.94
CA GLY A 215 21.19 0.76 -48.14
C GLY A 215 22.05 1.93 -48.62
N LEU A 216 23.29 2.00 -48.13
CA LEU A 216 24.26 3.05 -48.43
C LEU A 216 25.07 2.78 -49.71
N PHE A 217 25.28 1.52 -50.09
CA PHE A 217 25.94 1.23 -51.36
C PHE A 217 25.06 1.71 -52.53
N LYS A 218 25.67 2.50 -53.44
CA LYS A 218 25.01 3.02 -54.62
C LYS A 218 25.37 2.21 -55.86
N GLN A 219 26.65 2.15 -56.23
CA GLN A 219 27.13 1.46 -57.43
C GLN A 219 28.65 1.26 -57.42
N LYS A 220 29.15 0.42 -58.34
CA LYS A 220 30.57 0.35 -58.71
C LYS A 220 30.75 0.93 -60.11
N THR A 221 31.65 1.90 -60.23
CA THR A 221 31.98 2.56 -61.50
C THR A 221 33.46 2.34 -61.80
N GLY A 222 33.78 1.35 -62.64
CA GLY A 222 35.16 0.91 -62.86
C GLY A 222 35.79 0.39 -61.56
N VAL A 223 36.85 1.05 -61.10
CA VAL A 223 37.52 0.73 -59.81
C VAL A 223 36.88 1.43 -58.60
N ASN A 224 36.02 2.44 -58.80
CA ASN A 224 35.44 3.24 -57.73
C ASN A 224 34.20 2.55 -57.11
N LEU A 225 34.14 2.50 -55.77
CA LEU A 225 32.97 2.07 -55.01
C LEU A 225 32.23 3.32 -54.53
N GLU A 226 31.09 3.61 -55.13
CA GLU A 226 30.29 4.78 -54.76
C GLU A 226 29.29 4.40 -53.67
N PHE A 227 29.32 5.15 -52.57
CA PHE A 227 28.32 5.13 -51.52
C PHE A 227 27.44 6.39 -51.63
N LYS A 228 26.21 6.29 -51.11
CA LYS A 228 25.38 7.46 -50.85
C LYS A 228 25.98 8.21 -49.67
N ASN A 229 25.99 9.54 -49.76
CA ASN A 229 26.35 10.38 -48.62
C ASN A 229 25.29 10.22 -47.51
N ILE A 230 25.73 10.30 -46.25
CA ILE A 230 24.86 10.45 -45.09
C ILE A 230 24.61 11.94 -44.92
N ASN A 231 23.35 12.37 -44.88
CA ASN A 231 22.98 13.78 -44.77
C ASN A 231 21.92 13.96 -43.68
N ALA A 232 22.13 14.95 -42.82
CA ALA A 232 21.12 15.37 -41.86
C ALA A 232 19.94 16.04 -42.59
N GLY A 233 18.77 15.40 -42.56
CA GLY A 233 17.55 15.97 -43.17
C GLY A 233 16.99 17.20 -42.44
N SER A 234 17.48 17.49 -41.23
CA SER A 234 17.17 18.69 -40.46
C SER A 234 18.32 19.00 -39.51
N ASN A 235 18.32 20.20 -38.93
CA ASN A 235 19.30 20.59 -37.89
C ASN A 235 19.13 19.87 -36.53
N LYS A 236 18.15 18.96 -36.39
CA LYS A 236 17.92 18.15 -35.17
C LYS A 236 18.90 16.99 -35.02
N VAL A 237 19.48 16.54 -36.13
CA VAL A 237 20.51 15.50 -36.18
C VAL A 237 21.75 16.15 -36.78
N SER A 238 22.92 15.90 -36.21
CA SER A 238 24.20 16.26 -36.80
C SER A 238 24.77 15.08 -37.57
N VAL A 239 25.48 15.36 -38.65
CA VAL A 239 26.31 14.38 -39.35
C VAL A 239 27.65 15.06 -39.57
N THR A 240 28.68 14.59 -38.87
CA THR A 240 30.00 15.22 -38.86
C THR A 240 31.07 14.19 -39.25
N ASP A 241 32.03 14.62 -40.06
CA ASP A 241 33.22 13.83 -40.37
C ASP A 241 34.22 13.98 -39.22
N ASP A 242 34.39 12.94 -38.41
CA ASP A 242 35.42 12.91 -37.38
C ASP A 242 36.75 12.44 -37.99
N THR A 243 37.50 13.42 -38.47
CA THR A 243 38.83 13.20 -39.05
C THR A 243 39.89 12.74 -38.02
N ALA A 244 39.61 12.79 -36.71
CA ALA A 244 40.55 12.35 -35.69
C ALA A 244 40.56 10.83 -35.51
N ASN A 245 39.42 10.16 -35.70
CA ASN A 245 39.27 8.70 -35.58
C ASN A 245 38.76 8.01 -36.86
N ASN A 246 38.43 8.77 -37.92
CA ASN A 246 37.85 8.31 -39.19
C ASN A 246 36.43 7.75 -39.06
N GLU A 247 35.61 8.35 -38.19
CA GLU A 247 34.21 8.01 -38.02
C GLU A 247 33.29 9.05 -38.66
N VAL A 248 32.07 8.62 -38.99
CA VAL A 248 30.98 9.56 -39.30
C VAL A 248 30.12 9.66 -38.05
N ASP A 249 30.27 10.75 -37.31
CA ASP A 249 29.49 11.01 -36.11
C ASP A 249 28.07 11.39 -36.50
N ILE A 250 27.10 10.65 -35.96
CA ILE A 250 25.68 10.96 -36.09
C ILE A 250 25.15 11.16 -34.68
N ASP A 251 24.79 12.39 -34.35
CA ASP A 251 24.32 12.73 -33.00
C ASP A 251 23.03 13.56 -33.04
N ILE A 252 22.36 13.65 -31.89
CA ILE A 252 21.20 14.50 -31.71
C ILE A 252 21.64 15.88 -31.28
N THR A 253 21.26 16.89 -32.05
CA THR A 253 21.44 18.28 -31.65
C THR A 253 20.35 18.67 -30.66
N GLU A 254 20.55 18.35 -29.38
CA GLU A 254 19.56 18.50 -28.31
C GLU A 254 18.90 19.89 -28.26
N ALA A 255 19.68 20.96 -28.50
CA ALA A 255 19.19 22.34 -28.52
C ALA A 255 18.10 22.60 -29.58
N ASN A 256 18.04 21.79 -30.64
CA ASN A 256 17.05 21.92 -31.71
C ASN A 256 15.86 20.95 -31.55
N ILE A 257 15.84 20.17 -30.47
CA ILE A 257 14.74 19.28 -30.14
C ILE A 257 13.63 20.07 -29.42
N VAL A 258 12.50 20.22 -30.09
CA VAL A 258 11.30 20.81 -29.52
C VAL A 258 10.46 19.68 -28.92
N HIS A 259 10.38 19.62 -27.60
CA HIS A 259 9.67 18.54 -26.90
C HIS A 259 8.17 18.49 -27.25
N ASP A 260 7.53 19.62 -27.60
CA ASP A 260 6.11 19.68 -28.02
C ASP A 260 5.80 18.77 -29.22
N ASN A 261 6.79 18.54 -30.08
CA ASN A 261 6.64 17.73 -31.29
C ASN A 261 6.99 16.24 -31.05
N ILE A 262 7.38 15.87 -29.82
CA ILE A 262 7.65 14.48 -29.44
C ILE A 262 6.35 13.85 -28.92
N SER A 263 5.87 12.82 -29.61
CA SER A 263 4.72 12.04 -29.15
C SER A 263 4.95 11.50 -27.74
N GLY A 264 4.02 11.74 -26.83
CA GLY A 264 4.10 11.26 -25.45
C GLY A 264 4.95 12.11 -24.49
N ALA A 265 5.47 13.27 -24.93
CA ALA A 265 6.23 14.18 -24.05
C ALA A 265 5.41 14.87 -22.96
N GLY A 266 4.08 14.67 -22.94
CA GLY A 266 3.16 15.36 -22.03
C GLY A 266 2.70 16.72 -22.59
N SER A 267 1.70 17.33 -21.94
CA SER A 267 1.09 18.57 -22.42
C SER A 267 1.70 19.85 -21.83
N ASN A 268 2.56 19.72 -20.82
CA ASN A 268 3.18 20.86 -20.15
C ASN A 268 4.63 21.02 -20.62
N THR A 269 5.01 22.25 -20.97
CA THR A 269 6.37 22.55 -21.39
C THR A 269 7.37 22.48 -20.22
N HIS A 270 8.66 22.22 -20.50
CA HIS A 270 9.70 22.29 -19.46
C HIS A 270 9.69 23.65 -18.73
N GLY A 271 9.48 24.76 -19.45
CA GLY A 271 9.34 26.07 -18.81
C GLY A 271 8.16 26.16 -17.85
N GLN A 272 7.02 25.51 -18.16
CA GLN A 272 5.86 25.45 -17.25
C GLN A 272 6.12 24.52 -16.06
N ILE A 273 6.83 23.41 -16.26
CA ILE A 273 7.20 22.46 -15.20
C ILE A 273 8.23 23.08 -14.25
N ASP A 274 9.28 23.69 -14.77
CA ASP A 274 10.34 24.33 -13.98
C ASP A 274 9.77 25.51 -13.18
N THR A 275 8.95 26.35 -13.82
CA THR A 275 8.23 27.44 -13.13
C THR A 275 7.33 26.91 -12.01
N HIS A 276 6.73 25.74 -12.19
CA HIS A 276 5.91 25.10 -11.16
C HIS A 276 6.77 24.56 -10.02
N ILE A 277 7.88 23.86 -10.31
CA ILE A 277 8.78 23.27 -9.31
C ILE A 277 9.45 24.35 -8.45
N ASP A 278 9.89 25.44 -9.08
CA ASP A 278 10.58 26.54 -8.40
C ASP A 278 9.62 27.53 -7.72
N ALA A 279 8.31 27.40 -7.94
CA ALA A 279 7.34 28.21 -7.23
C ALA A 279 7.40 27.92 -5.74
N ALA A 280 7.46 28.96 -4.90
CA ALA A 280 7.42 28.85 -3.45
C ALA A 280 6.19 28.09 -2.91
N SER A 281 5.16 27.93 -3.73
CA SER A 281 4.01 27.06 -3.48
C SER A 281 3.45 26.59 -4.83
N PRO A 282 3.96 25.50 -5.42
CA PRO A 282 3.56 25.01 -6.74
C PRO A 282 2.06 24.75 -6.85
N HIS A 283 1.47 24.35 -5.72
CA HIS A 283 0.08 23.94 -5.60
C HIS A 283 -0.78 24.98 -4.84
N SER A 284 -0.28 26.19 -4.58
CA SER A 284 -1.10 27.28 -4.02
C SER A 284 -2.21 27.73 -4.97
N GLY A 285 -2.21 27.29 -6.22
CA GLY A 285 -3.32 27.51 -7.13
C GLY A 285 -4.62 26.80 -6.73
N HIS A 286 -4.57 25.71 -5.95
CA HIS A 286 -5.79 25.09 -5.41
C HIS A 286 -6.32 25.81 -4.16
N GLU A 287 -5.44 26.51 -3.45
CA GLU A 287 -5.74 27.34 -2.30
C GLU A 287 -5.32 28.78 -2.64
N ASN A 288 -6.18 29.54 -3.33
CA ASN A 288 -5.88 30.95 -3.68
C ASN A 288 -5.38 31.68 -2.43
N THR A 289 -4.07 31.95 -2.33
CA THR A 289 -3.43 32.42 -1.10
C THR A 289 -3.97 33.77 -0.67
N VAL A 290 -4.49 34.56 -1.63
CA VAL A 290 -5.22 35.81 -1.39
C VAL A 290 -6.51 35.57 -0.61
N ASN A 291 -7.15 34.41 -0.77
CA ASN A 291 -8.36 34.03 -0.04
C ASN A 291 -8.04 33.30 1.27
N LYS A 292 -6.79 32.93 1.56
CA LYS A 292 -6.41 32.38 2.87
C LYS A 292 -6.41 33.53 3.87
N ASN A 293 -7.18 33.39 4.95
CA ASN A 293 -7.30 34.40 6.02
C ASN A 293 -7.90 35.76 5.59
N SER A 294 -8.39 35.90 4.36
CA SER A 294 -9.16 37.08 3.93
C SER A 294 -10.60 37.04 4.44
N ALA A 295 -11.23 38.20 4.54
CA ALA A 295 -12.67 38.31 4.77
C ALA A 295 -13.43 37.56 3.66
N SER A 296 -14.33 36.64 4.04
CA SER A 296 -15.04 35.71 3.12
C SER A 296 -14.15 34.70 2.38
N GLY A 297 -12.92 34.49 2.86
CA GLY A 297 -11.99 33.48 2.39
C GLY A 297 -12.11 32.13 3.13
N TYR A 298 -11.14 31.23 2.94
CA TYR A 298 -11.02 30.02 3.75
C TYR A 298 -9.98 30.21 4.85
N ALA A 299 -10.18 29.54 5.98
CA ALA A 299 -9.35 29.74 7.15
C ALA A 299 -8.06 28.93 7.07
N GLY A 300 -6.93 29.61 7.24
CA GLY A 300 -5.63 28.97 7.32
C GLY A 300 -5.46 28.28 8.67
N LEU A 301 -5.36 26.95 8.63
CA LEU A 301 -4.88 26.15 9.75
C LEU A 301 -3.45 25.74 9.43
N ASP A 302 -2.51 26.07 10.31
CA ASP A 302 -1.19 25.45 10.31
C ASP A 302 -0.97 24.77 11.68
N GLY A 303 0.10 23.98 11.80
CA GLY A 303 0.39 23.20 13.01
C GLY A 303 0.54 24.04 14.30
N SER A 304 0.53 25.37 14.19
CA SER A 304 0.65 26.34 15.28
C SER A 304 -0.56 27.28 15.43
N SER A 305 -1.45 27.36 14.44
CA SER A 305 -2.51 28.38 14.37
C SER A 305 -3.90 27.75 14.37
N LYS A 306 -4.66 28.01 15.43
CA LYS A 306 -6.12 27.79 15.42
C LYS A 306 -6.80 28.87 14.57
N LEU A 307 -8.05 28.64 14.15
CA LEU A 307 -8.90 29.67 13.55
C LEU A 307 -8.84 30.96 14.38
N SER A 308 -8.40 32.07 13.79
CA SER A 308 -8.46 33.36 14.49
C SER A 308 -9.91 33.86 14.53
N GLY A 309 -10.28 34.61 15.57
CA GLY A 309 -11.67 35.04 15.76
C GLY A 309 -12.22 35.86 14.59
N SER A 310 -11.39 36.61 13.88
CA SER A 310 -11.77 37.36 12.67
C SER A 310 -12.19 36.49 11.48
N GLN A 311 -11.92 35.18 11.54
CA GLN A 311 -12.28 34.20 10.51
C GLN A 311 -13.50 33.36 10.91
N GLN A 312 -13.98 33.51 12.14
CA GLN A 312 -15.20 32.90 12.63
C GLN A 312 -16.35 33.89 12.48
N VAL A 313 -17.48 33.42 11.97
CA VAL A 313 -18.69 34.25 11.92
C VAL A 313 -19.34 34.21 13.29
N TYR A 314 -19.19 35.30 14.04
CA TYR A 314 -19.96 35.55 15.26
C TYR A 314 -21.30 36.20 14.90
N GLY A 315 -22.36 35.83 15.61
CA GLY A 315 -23.71 36.33 15.30
C GLY A 315 -24.78 35.70 16.18
N ALA A 316 -26.03 36.12 16.00
CA ALA A 316 -27.15 35.70 16.87
C ALA A 316 -28.02 34.57 16.29
N ILE A 317 -27.62 33.93 15.19
CA ILE A 317 -28.42 32.93 14.45
C ILE A 317 -27.75 31.55 14.41
N ALA A 318 -28.50 30.52 13.99
CA ALA A 318 -27.95 29.18 13.76
C ALA A 318 -26.75 29.23 12.80
N ASN A 319 -25.74 28.39 13.06
CA ASN A 319 -24.46 28.35 12.35
C ASN A 319 -23.53 29.57 12.55
N THR A 320 -23.71 30.34 13.64
CA THR A 320 -22.76 31.40 14.07
C THR A 320 -22.29 31.18 15.51
N ALA A 321 -21.01 31.49 15.77
CA ALA A 321 -20.39 31.31 17.08
C ALA A 321 -20.81 32.42 18.07
N CYS A 322 -20.72 32.14 19.38
CA CYS A 322 -20.87 33.13 20.46
C CYS A 322 -19.49 33.64 20.86
N GLU A 323 -19.33 34.93 21.14
CA GLU A 323 -18.08 35.51 21.68
C GLU A 323 -18.36 36.44 22.86
N GLY A 324 -17.51 36.37 23.89
CA GLY A 324 -17.60 37.22 25.07
C GLY A 324 -18.92 37.04 25.84
N ASP A 325 -19.50 38.16 26.29
CA ASP A 325 -20.76 38.22 27.04
C ASP A 325 -21.99 38.14 26.09
N ASP A 326 -21.93 37.27 25.07
CA ASP A 326 -23.01 37.04 24.12
C ASP A 326 -24.30 36.64 24.86
N ALA A 327 -25.43 37.28 24.52
CA ALA A 327 -26.68 37.07 25.22
C ALA A 327 -27.20 35.62 25.18
N ARG A 328 -26.78 34.80 24.19
CA ARG A 328 -27.07 33.35 24.13
C ARG A 328 -26.30 32.51 25.16
N LEU A 329 -25.33 33.14 25.82
CA LEU A 329 -24.62 32.62 26.99
C LEU A 329 -25.10 33.28 28.29
N SER A 330 -25.95 34.30 28.19
CA SER A 330 -26.46 35.08 29.32
C SER A 330 -27.80 34.59 29.85
N ASP A 331 -28.54 33.79 29.08
CA ASP A 331 -29.72 33.13 29.64
C ASP A 331 -29.28 32.06 30.62
N ALA A 332 -29.96 32.00 31.77
CA ALA A 332 -29.85 30.87 32.66
C ALA A 332 -30.40 29.65 31.91
N ARG A 333 -29.56 29.00 31.11
CA ARG A 333 -29.87 27.68 30.57
C ARG A 333 -30.10 26.81 31.78
N THR A 334 -31.34 26.40 32.04
CA THR A 334 -31.65 25.42 33.08
C THR A 334 -30.76 24.22 32.78
N PRO A 335 -29.72 23.95 33.61
CA PRO A 335 -28.89 22.78 33.38
C PRO A 335 -29.84 21.57 33.37
N ILE A 336 -29.64 20.63 32.45
CA ILE A 336 -30.36 19.35 32.55
C ILE A 336 -30.13 18.83 33.97
N ALA A 337 -31.18 18.29 34.59
CA ALA A 337 -31.09 17.74 35.93
C ALA A 337 -29.87 16.81 36.02
N HIS A 338 -28.94 17.18 36.89
CA HIS A 338 -27.73 16.43 37.15
C HIS A 338 -27.58 16.30 38.65
N ASN A 339 -27.05 15.16 39.08
CA ASN A 339 -26.81 14.91 40.48
C ASN A 339 -25.42 15.47 40.81
N HIS A 340 -25.35 16.28 41.86
CA HIS A 340 -24.09 16.57 42.53
C HIS A 340 -23.88 15.54 43.64
N SER A 341 -22.66 15.03 43.78
CA SER A 341 -22.30 14.39 45.04
C SER A 341 -22.28 15.47 46.12
N ALA A 342 -22.70 15.15 47.35
CA ALA A 342 -22.71 16.14 48.43
C ALA A 342 -21.31 16.77 48.67
N SER A 343 -20.23 16.06 48.32
CA SER A 343 -18.85 16.56 48.34
C SER A 343 -18.57 17.70 47.35
N ASP A 344 -19.37 17.83 46.29
CA ASP A 344 -19.14 18.79 45.22
C ASP A 344 -19.61 20.20 45.62
N VAL A 345 -20.45 20.30 46.66
CA VAL A 345 -20.94 21.56 47.23
C VAL A 345 -20.04 21.95 48.40
N ASN A 346 -18.94 22.66 48.11
CA ASN A 346 -17.95 23.08 49.09
C ASN A 346 -18.16 24.51 49.64
N ALA A 347 -19.14 25.24 49.11
CA ALA A 347 -19.55 26.57 49.56
C ALA A 347 -20.94 26.94 48.97
N GLY A 348 -21.63 27.89 49.60
CA GLY A 348 -22.91 28.45 49.14
C GLY A 348 -24.08 28.21 50.09
N THR A 349 -25.11 29.04 49.96
CA THR A 349 -26.37 28.88 50.69
C THR A 349 -27.23 27.87 49.94
N LEU A 350 -27.21 26.61 50.38
CA LEU A 350 -28.27 25.69 50.00
C LEU A 350 -29.54 26.18 50.70
N LEU A 351 -30.59 26.44 49.92
CA LEU A 351 -31.95 26.54 50.46
C LEU A 351 -32.31 25.15 51.01
N HIS A 352 -31.87 24.86 52.23
CA HIS A 352 -32.14 23.60 52.89
C HIS A 352 -33.66 23.50 53.08
N GLU A 353 -34.26 22.53 52.39
CA GLU A 353 -35.66 22.16 52.44
C GLU A 353 -36.22 22.25 53.88
N ARG A 354 -37.16 23.18 54.12
CA ARG A 354 -38.21 23.10 55.14
C ARG A 354 -37.84 22.31 56.43
N GLY A 355 -36.97 22.86 57.27
CA GLY A 355 -36.89 22.47 58.70
C GLY A 355 -35.63 21.73 59.18
N GLY A 356 -34.45 22.03 58.63
CA GLY A 356 -33.16 21.61 59.20
C GLY A 356 -32.61 22.61 60.23
N LEU A 357 -31.87 22.11 61.23
CA LEU A 357 -31.20 22.93 62.25
C LEU A 357 -30.09 23.77 61.58
N GLU A 358 -30.22 25.09 61.59
CA GLU A 358 -29.34 26.01 60.85
C GLU A 358 -27.92 26.22 61.45
N ALA A 359 -27.44 25.29 62.28
CA ALA A 359 -26.11 25.35 62.85
C ALA A 359 -25.44 23.99 62.84
N ASP A 360 -24.11 23.99 62.78
CA ASP A 360 -23.30 22.81 63.05
C ASP A 360 -23.59 22.30 64.47
N VAL A 361 -24.49 21.33 64.56
CA VAL A 361 -24.96 20.71 65.81
C VAL A 361 -23.80 20.04 66.57
N SER A 362 -22.71 19.73 65.87
CA SER A 362 -21.53 19.10 66.48
C SER A 362 -20.75 20.03 67.41
N ALA A 363 -20.96 21.36 67.31
CA ALA A 363 -20.31 22.36 68.15
C ALA A 363 -20.98 22.53 69.54
N TYR A 364 -22.13 21.89 69.79
CA TYR A 364 -22.91 22.09 71.01
C TYR A 364 -23.31 20.76 71.67
N SER A 365 -23.12 20.66 72.99
CA SER A 365 -23.56 19.51 73.81
C SER A 365 -25.00 19.72 74.32
N GLY A 366 -25.94 19.96 73.40
CA GLY A 366 -27.33 20.31 73.71
C GLY A 366 -28.37 19.64 72.81
N VAL A 367 -29.65 19.87 73.08
CA VAL A 367 -30.77 19.36 72.28
C VAL A 367 -31.08 20.35 71.15
N PRO A 368 -31.16 19.90 69.88
CA PRO A 368 -31.65 20.71 68.76
C PRO A 368 -33.06 21.27 69.00
N LEU A 369 -33.19 22.59 69.15
CA LEU A 369 -34.48 23.27 69.17
C LEU A 369 -34.88 23.69 67.75
N ILE A 370 -35.95 23.11 67.21
CA ILE A 370 -36.55 23.59 65.97
C ILE A 370 -37.47 24.76 66.31
N ASN A 371 -36.97 25.99 66.20
CA ASN A 371 -37.69 27.20 66.61
C ASN A 371 -38.84 27.59 65.64
N GLY A 372 -38.98 26.85 64.53
CA GLY A 372 -40.05 26.99 63.55
C GLY A 372 -39.93 25.91 62.47
N GLY A 373 -41.04 25.28 62.11
CA GLY A 373 -41.10 24.18 61.16
C GLY A 373 -42.11 23.12 61.58
N ALA A 374 -42.75 22.45 60.61
CA ALA A 374 -43.87 21.52 60.85
C ALA A 374 -43.48 20.17 61.47
N THR A 375 -42.26 20.02 61.99
CA THR A 375 -41.70 18.74 62.43
C THR A 375 -41.63 18.57 63.95
N SER A 376 -41.89 19.61 64.76
CA SER A 376 -42.10 19.45 66.21
C SER A 376 -43.41 20.09 66.66
N ASN A 377 -44.34 19.26 67.16
CA ASN A 377 -45.62 19.73 67.67
C ASN A 377 -45.53 20.35 69.08
N LEU A 378 -44.35 20.34 69.71
CA LEU A 378 -44.11 20.85 71.05
C LEU A 378 -43.45 22.24 70.99
N LYS A 379 -44.05 23.20 71.69
CA LYS A 379 -43.52 24.56 71.83
C LYS A 379 -42.93 24.74 73.23
N TYR A 380 -41.81 25.45 73.32
CA TYR A 380 -41.17 25.75 74.59
C TYR A 380 -41.03 27.26 74.76
N ASN A 381 -41.57 27.82 75.85
CA ASN A 381 -41.42 29.23 76.20
C ASN A 381 -40.45 29.36 77.38
N PHE A 382 -39.20 29.70 77.11
CA PHE A 382 -38.13 29.78 78.12
C PHE A 382 -37.89 31.20 78.67
N SER A 383 -38.70 32.18 78.24
CA SER A 383 -38.49 33.60 78.57
C SER A 383 -39.78 34.29 79.00
N ALA A 384 -40.77 33.55 79.50
CA ALA A 384 -41.98 34.17 79.99
C ALA A 384 -41.70 34.85 81.33
N THR A 385 -42.32 36.01 81.57
CA THR A 385 -42.16 36.76 82.82
C THR A 385 -43.38 36.63 83.74
N ILE A 386 -44.35 35.81 83.34
CA ILE A 386 -45.59 35.50 84.08
C ILE A 386 -45.96 34.03 83.82
N ALA A 387 -46.77 33.45 84.71
CA ALA A 387 -47.37 32.13 84.56
C ALA A 387 -48.27 32.03 83.30
N PRO A 388 -48.40 30.85 82.68
CA PRO A 388 -49.25 30.65 81.51
C PRO A 388 -50.72 30.87 81.86
N VAL A 389 -51.48 31.45 80.92
CA VAL A 389 -52.91 31.69 81.03
C VAL A 389 -53.71 30.76 80.11
N ALA A 390 -55.03 30.74 80.24
CA ALA A 390 -55.91 29.85 79.47
C ALA A 390 -55.83 30.04 77.94
N THR A 391 -55.37 31.20 77.47
CA THR A 391 -55.15 31.49 76.04
C THR A 391 -53.76 31.07 75.53
N ASP A 392 -52.88 30.57 76.39
CA ASP A 392 -51.62 29.94 75.99
C ASP A 392 -51.90 28.49 75.58
N ASP A 393 -52.55 28.35 74.43
CA ASP A 393 -53.23 27.13 73.97
C ASP A 393 -52.78 26.68 72.56
N SER A 394 -53.56 25.78 71.95
CA SER A 394 -53.37 25.34 70.55
C SER A 394 -53.40 26.47 69.51
N GLY A 395 -54.21 27.50 69.70
CA GLY A 395 -54.24 28.69 68.85
C GLY A 395 -52.98 29.56 68.99
N ALA A 396 -52.35 29.54 70.17
CA ALA A 396 -51.03 30.14 70.41
C ALA A 396 -49.85 29.21 70.01
N GLY A 397 -50.14 28.02 69.47
CA GLY A 397 -49.14 27.06 68.98
C GLY A 397 -48.57 26.11 70.03
N TYR A 398 -49.22 26.00 71.20
CA TYR A 398 -48.84 25.03 72.22
C TYR A 398 -49.57 23.69 72.04
N SER A 399 -48.89 22.60 72.39
CA SER A 399 -49.47 21.25 72.47
C SER A 399 -49.29 20.64 73.86
N VAL A 400 -50.08 19.61 74.17
CA VAL A 400 -49.85 18.78 75.37
C VAL A 400 -48.39 18.32 75.39
N GLY A 401 -47.69 18.58 76.51
CA GLY A 401 -46.25 18.36 76.68
C GLY A 401 -45.36 19.59 76.46
N SER A 402 -45.92 20.72 76.01
CA SER A 402 -45.19 22.00 75.91
C SER A 402 -44.71 22.46 77.28
N LEU A 403 -43.53 23.09 77.35
CA LEU A 403 -42.98 23.66 78.60
C LEU A 403 -43.03 25.19 78.59
N TRP A 404 -43.23 25.75 79.77
CA TRP A 404 -43.25 27.18 80.02
C TRP A 404 -42.44 27.49 81.26
N ILE A 405 -41.49 28.42 81.16
CA ILE A 405 -40.67 28.89 82.28
C ILE A 405 -41.06 30.34 82.56
N ASP A 406 -41.62 30.56 83.75
CA ASP A 406 -41.79 31.89 84.33
C ASP A 406 -40.48 32.28 85.03
N THR A 407 -39.71 33.15 84.38
CA THR A 407 -38.41 33.62 84.84
C THR A 407 -38.50 34.67 85.95
N THR A 408 -39.69 35.20 86.24
CA THR A 408 -39.88 36.17 87.33
C THR A 408 -40.12 35.45 88.65
N ASP A 409 -40.96 34.42 88.62
CA ASP A 409 -41.37 33.66 89.80
C ASP A 409 -40.60 32.33 89.98
N ASP A 410 -39.64 32.04 89.10
CA ASP A 410 -38.81 30.82 89.07
C ASP A 410 -39.64 29.52 89.00
N ARG A 411 -40.72 29.53 88.21
CA ARG A 411 -41.64 28.39 88.08
C ARG A 411 -41.62 27.77 86.69
N ILE A 412 -41.80 26.44 86.66
CA ILE A 412 -41.88 25.66 85.43
C ILE A 412 -43.28 25.08 85.31
N TYR A 413 -43.87 25.15 84.12
CA TYR A 413 -45.18 24.59 83.82
C TYR A 413 -45.11 23.65 82.62
N ILE A 414 -45.97 22.63 82.63
CA ILE A 414 -46.21 21.74 81.48
C ILE A 414 -47.68 21.81 81.05
N CYS A 415 -47.92 21.94 79.75
CA CYS A 415 -49.27 21.92 79.18
C CYS A 415 -49.81 20.49 79.26
N LEU A 416 -50.94 20.30 79.96
CA LEU A 416 -51.64 19.02 80.07
C LEU A 416 -52.85 18.95 79.12
N ASP A 417 -53.42 20.12 78.80
CA ASP A 417 -54.51 20.29 77.85
C ASP A 417 -54.29 21.62 77.11
N ASN A 418 -54.34 21.60 75.78
CA ASN A 418 -54.14 22.77 74.94
C ASN A 418 -55.44 23.22 74.24
N THR A 419 -56.61 22.85 74.77
CA THR A 419 -57.92 23.29 74.26
C THR A 419 -57.94 24.80 74.06
N ALA A 420 -58.35 25.24 72.87
CA ALA A 420 -58.41 26.66 72.53
C ALA A 420 -59.25 27.45 73.54
N THR A 421 -58.67 28.56 74.01
CA THR A 421 -59.10 29.48 75.07
C THR A 421 -59.35 28.85 76.44
N ALA A 422 -58.93 27.60 76.66
CA ALA A 422 -59.14 26.85 77.90
C ALA A 422 -57.97 25.91 78.24
N ALA A 423 -56.73 26.30 77.92
CA ALA A 423 -55.57 25.46 78.20
C ALA A 423 -55.37 25.21 79.71
N LEU A 424 -54.97 23.99 80.05
CA LEU A 424 -54.62 23.59 81.41
C LEU A 424 -53.12 23.36 81.53
N TRP A 425 -52.51 24.12 82.42
CA TRP A 425 -51.09 24.07 82.72
C TRP A 425 -50.88 23.58 84.15
N ARG A 426 -49.92 22.65 84.31
CA ARG A 426 -49.51 22.17 85.64
C ARG A 426 -48.13 22.68 85.96
N GLU A 427 -48.01 23.35 87.11
CA GLU A 427 -46.73 23.69 87.70
C GLU A 427 -45.95 22.42 88.10
N LEU A 428 -44.67 22.39 87.78
CA LEU A 428 -43.73 21.33 88.10
C LEU A 428 -42.72 21.87 89.13
N GLY A 429 -42.71 21.27 90.33
CA GLY A 429 -41.78 21.62 91.41
C GLY A 429 -42.45 21.62 92.79
N VAL A 430 -41.64 21.59 93.85
CA VAL A 430 -42.04 22.00 95.19
C VAL A 430 -41.59 23.45 95.32
N LYS A 431 -42.43 24.34 95.88
CA LYS A 431 -42.03 25.76 96.06
C LYS A 431 -40.73 25.83 96.87
N ASP A 432 -39.68 26.37 96.27
CA ASP A 432 -38.47 26.81 96.97
C ASP A 432 -38.79 28.17 97.62
N TYR A 433 -38.57 28.28 98.92
CA TYR A 433 -38.88 29.49 99.68
C TYR A 433 -37.67 30.41 99.70
N LYS A 434 -37.86 31.69 99.37
CA LYS A 434 -36.75 32.66 99.40
C LYS A 434 -36.51 33.14 100.82
N ILE A 435 -35.34 33.75 101.08
CA ILE A 435 -35.12 34.45 102.35
C ILE A 435 -36.22 35.50 102.56
N ASP A 436 -36.67 35.63 103.80
CA ASP A 436 -37.76 36.50 104.25
C ASP A 436 -39.18 36.10 103.82
N ASP A 437 -39.35 35.02 103.04
CA ASP A 437 -40.67 34.41 102.84
C ASP A 437 -41.26 33.91 104.16
N PHE A 438 -42.59 33.80 104.20
CA PHE A 438 -43.29 33.12 105.28
C PHE A 438 -43.59 31.66 104.91
N TYR A 439 -43.21 30.73 105.79
CA TYR A 439 -43.61 29.34 105.71
C TYR A 439 -44.71 29.07 106.74
N THR A 440 -45.90 28.68 106.25
CA THR A 440 -47.04 28.33 107.09
C THR A 440 -47.24 26.82 107.09
N PHE A 441 -47.40 26.24 108.27
CA PHE A 441 -47.65 24.81 108.43
C PHE A 441 -48.66 24.54 109.54
N SER A 442 -49.41 23.45 109.38
CA SER A 442 -50.47 23.07 110.29
C SER A 442 -50.44 21.57 110.63
N VAL A 443 -51.06 21.24 111.77
CA VAL A 443 -51.24 19.87 112.27
C VAL A 443 -52.63 19.70 112.87
N ASN A 444 -53.15 18.48 112.77
CA ASN A 444 -54.39 18.07 113.41
C ASN A 444 -54.10 17.00 114.46
N THR A 445 -54.55 17.24 115.69
CA THR A 445 -54.41 16.30 116.79
C THR A 445 -55.67 15.46 116.95
N HIS A 446 -55.47 14.18 117.24
CA HIS A 446 -56.53 13.18 117.37
C HIS A 446 -56.28 12.37 118.64
N ASN A 447 -57.35 11.93 119.28
CA ASN A 447 -57.26 10.98 120.37
C ASN A 447 -56.61 9.68 119.86
N PRO A 448 -55.52 9.21 120.47
CA PRO A 448 -54.77 8.06 119.97
C PRO A 448 -55.54 6.73 120.06
N SER A 449 -56.56 6.64 120.93
CA SER A 449 -57.37 5.43 121.12
C SER A 449 -58.62 5.41 120.25
N THR A 450 -59.20 6.58 119.91
CA THR A 450 -60.48 6.65 119.18
C THR A 450 -60.35 7.24 117.78
N GLY A 451 -59.24 7.90 117.45
CA GLY A 451 -59.04 8.61 116.19
C GLY A 451 -59.89 9.88 116.04
N ALA A 452 -60.71 10.24 117.03
CA ALA A 452 -61.51 11.46 116.99
C ALA A 452 -60.60 12.70 117.12
N ALA A 453 -60.94 13.79 116.42
CA ALA A 453 -60.26 15.07 116.60
C ALA A 453 -60.33 15.50 118.08
N THR A 454 -59.21 15.89 118.68
CA THR A 454 -59.13 16.22 120.10
C THR A 454 -58.00 17.23 120.30
N ASP A 455 -58.26 18.28 121.07
CA ASP A 455 -57.24 19.28 121.39
C ASP A 455 -56.08 18.64 122.16
N ALA A 456 -54.88 19.16 121.91
CA ALA A 456 -53.70 18.75 122.65
C ALA A 456 -53.79 19.21 124.11
N ASP A 457 -53.25 18.40 125.02
CA ASP A 457 -53.18 18.69 126.46
C ASP A 457 -52.40 19.99 126.74
N SER A 458 -51.52 20.37 125.80
CA SER A 458 -50.81 21.65 125.73
C SER A 458 -50.52 22.00 124.28
N ALA A 459 -50.27 23.28 123.99
CA ALA A 459 -49.93 23.76 122.65
C ALA A 459 -48.82 22.90 122.01
N PRO A 460 -49.03 22.34 120.80
CA PRO A 460 -48.00 21.58 120.09
C PRO A 460 -46.72 22.40 119.96
N THR A 461 -45.57 21.74 120.04
CA THR A 461 -44.26 22.38 119.89
C THR A 461 -43.61 21.95 118.58
N TYR A 462 -42.80 22.83 117.99
CA TYR A 462 -42.05 22.53 116.79
C TYR A 462 -40.57 22.87 116.95
N ARG A 463 -39.72 22.15 116.22
CA ARG A 463 -38.27 22.34 116.14
C ARG A 463 -37.86 22.25 114.68
N VAL A 464 -37.15 23.26 114.18
CA VAL A 464 -36.68 23.35 112.80
C VAL A 464 -35.21 22.95 112.76
N TYR A 465 -34.86 21.99 111.92
CA TYR A 465 -33.50 21.50 111.74
C TYR A 465 -33.05 21.74 110.30
N GLU A 466 -31.85 22.29 110.14
CA GLU A 466 -31.16 22.42 108.85
C GLU A 466 -30.37 21.14 108.55
N ASP A 467 -30.47 20.59 107.34
CA ASP A 467 -29.60 19.52 106.80
C ASP A 467 -29.28 18.37 107.78
N GLU A 468 -30.27 17.94 108.59
CA GLU A 468 -30.11 16.91 109.63
C GLU A 468 -29.09 17.25 110.76
N THR A 469 -28.75 18.51 110.96
CA THR A 469 -27.98 18.95 112.12
C THR A 469 -28.74 18.68 113.43
N ALA A 470 -28.03 18.22 114.46
CA ALA A 470 -28.66 17.82 115.73
C ALA A 470 -29.22 19.01 116.55
N THR A 471 -28.87 20.25 116.20
CA THR A 471 -29.29 21.46 116.92
C THR A 471 -30.37 22.17 116.12
N PRO A 472 -31.57 22.43 116.68
CA PRO A 472 -32.58 23.16 115.94
C PRO A 472 -32.19 24.63 115.80
N ILE A 473 -32.40 25.20 114.62
CA ILE A 473 -32.16 26.62 114.35
C ILE A 473 -33.30 27.50 114.88
N LEU A 474 -34.50 26.93 114.98
CA LEU A 474 -35.69 27.61 115.48
C LEU A 474 -36.56 26.62 116.26
N THR A 475 -37.13 27.06 117.37
CA THR A 475 -38.11 26.30 118.15
C THR A 475 -39.26 27.19 118.55
N GLY A 476 -40.47 26.65 118.59
CA GLY A 476 -41.64 27.40 119.05
C GLY A 476 -42.82 26.52 119.42
N SER A 477 -43.95 27.16 119.73
CA SER A 477 -45.23 26.52 120.05
C SER A 477 -46.29 26.99 119.07
N MET A 478 -47.06 26.06 118.52
CA MET A 478 -48.16 26.35 117.59
C MET A 478 -49.40 26.87 118.32
N ALA A 479 -50.27 27.58 117.62
CA ALA A 479 -51.55 28.06 118.14
C ALA A 479 -52.74 27.33 117.49
N LEU A 480 -53.87 27.26 118.19
CA LEU A 480 -55.14 26.85 117.56
C LEU A 480 -55.48 27.85 116.47
N LEU A 481 -55.71 27.37 115.25
CA LEU A 481 -56.07 28.25 114.14
C LEU A 481 -57.52 28.74 114.26
N ASP A 482 -58.42 27.83 114.65
CA ASP A 482 -59.81 28.13 114.97
C ASP A 482 -60.28 27.27 116.15
N SER A 483 -60.30 27.90 117.33
CA SER A 483 -60.72 27.26 118.59
C SER A 483 -62.24 27.08 118.71
N THR A 484 -63.02 27.54 117.74
CA THR A 484 -64.49 27.53 117.80
C THR A 484 -65.09 26.43 116.93
N ASN A 485 -64.52 26.16 115.75
CA ASN A 485 -65.10 25.21 114.80
C ASN A 485 -64.18 24.02 114.44
N THR A 486 -62.91 24.06 114.82
CA THR A 486 -61.94 23.02 114.43
C THR A 486 -61.14 22.49 115.62
N THR A 487 -61.72 21.56 116.37
CA THR A 487 -61.03 20.84 117.45
C THR A 487 -59.74 20.19 116.93
N GLY A 488 -58.64 20.42 117.65
CA GLY A 488 -57.33 19.83 117.38
C GLY A 488 -56.58 20.43 116.20
N PHE A 489 -57.05 21.53 115.59
CA PHE A 489 -56.38 22.12 114.42
C PHE A 489 -55.46 23.28 114.80
N TYR A 490 -54.16 23.04 114.68
CA TYR A 490 -53.11 24.00 115.02
C TYR A 490 -52.38 24.46 113.77
N SER A 491 -52.01 25.73 113.74
CA SER A 491 -51.19 26.30 112.67
C SER A 491 -50.10 27.17 113.27
N GLU A 492 -49.02 27.31 112.51
CA GLU A 492 -47.95 28.25 112.77
C GLU A 492 -47.47 28.86 111.47
N GLN A 493 -46.97 30.08 111.54
CA GLN A 493 -46.26 30.73 110.46
C GLN A 493 -44.89 31.20 110.97
N ILE A 494 -43.83 30.76 110.31
CA ILE A 494 -42.46 31.22 110.59
C ILE A 494 -41.97 32.11 109.45
N GLN A 495 -41.27 33.19 109.80
CA GLN A 495 -40.55 33.99 108.81
C GLN A 495 -39.14 33.44 108.62
N LEU A 496 -38.79 33.15 107.37
CA LEU A 496 -37.55 32.49 106.99
C LEU A 496 -36.40 33.50 106.85
N THR A 497 -36.03 34.15 107.95
CA THR A 497 -35.01 35.21 107.96
C THR A 497 -33.61 34.67 108.20
N ALA A 498 -32.60 35.34 107.64
CA ALA A 498 -31.20 34.96 107.88
C ALA A 498 -30.81 35.10 109.37
N ALA A 499 -31.45 36.02 110.10
CA ALA A 499 -31.26 36.20 111.54
C ALA A 499 -31.70 34.98 112.36
N ASN A 500 -32.66 34.20 111.86
CA ASN A 500 -33.12 32.95 112.47
C ASN A 500 -32.32 31.71 112.00
N GLY A 501 -31.23 31.93 111.26
CA GLY A 501 -30.35 30.85 110.77
C GLY A 501 -30.84 30.16 109.51
N PHE A 502 -31.77 30.76 108.75
CA PHE A 502 -32.15 30.27 107.43
C PHE A 502 -31.17 30.75 106.36
N GLU A 503 -30.82 29.86 105.43
CA GLU A 503 -29.89 30.10 104.33
C GLU A 503 -30.49 29.57 103.02
N GLU A 504 -30.18 30.24 101.91
CA GLU A 504 -30.57 29.81 100.57
C GLU A 504 -29.83 28.51 100.16
N GLY A 505 -30.53 27.62 99.47
CA GLY A 505 -30.01 26.33 99.01
C GLY A 505 -30.03 25.21 100.06
N LYS A 506 -30.64 25.44 101.24
CA LYS A 506 -30.67 24.50 102.37
C LYS A 506 -32.00 23.76 102.49
N SER A 507 -31.95 22.60 103.12
CA SER A 507 -33.15 21.79 103.37
C SER A 507 -33.51 21.79 104.85
N TYR A 508 -34.79 22.02 105.13
CA TYR A 508 -35.28 22.18 106.50
C TYR A 508 -36.34 21.15 106.84
N ASN A 509 -36.16 20.49 107.99
CA ASN A 509 -37.14 19.60 108.59
C ASN A 509 -37.75 20.25 109.83
N ILE A 510 -39.07 20.35 109.86
CA ILE A 510 -39.80 20.81 111.04
C ILE A 510 -40.36 19.58 111.73
N TYR A 511 -39.84 19.28 112.92
CA TYR A 511 -40.34 18.22 113.78
C TYR A 511 -41.36 18.80 114.76
N ILE A 512 -42.59 18.30 114.70
CA ILE A 512 -43.72 18.80 115.49
C ILE A 512 -44.16 17.71 116.46
N THR A 513 -44.35 18.08 117.73
CA THR A 513 -44.78 17.19 118.81
C THR A 513 -46.00 17.75 119.52
N ALA A 514 -47.01 16.92 119.73
CA ALA A 514 -48.19 17.24 120.52
C ALA A 514 -48.51 16.09 121.48
N THR A 515 -49.02 16.39 122.67
CA THR A 515 -49.50 15.37 123.62
C THR A 515 -51.02 15.45 123.67
N VAL A 516 -51.71 14.32 123.48
CA VAL A 516 -53.17 14.22 123.57
C VAL A 516 -53.50 13.07 124.51
N GLY A 517 -54.23 13.35 125.60
CA GLY A 517 -54.58 12.33 126.60
C GLY A 517 -53.36 11.66 127.23
N GLY A 518 -52.28 12.43 127.45
CA GLY A 518 -51.01 11.97 128.02
C GLY A 518 -50.09 11.21 127.06
N THR A 519 -50.48 11.02 125.79
CA THR A 519 -49.66 10.32 124.79
C THR A 519 -49.07 11.30 123.79
N ALA A 520 -47.75 11.28 123.62
CA ALA A 520 -47.05 12.13 122.64
C ALA A 520 -47.13 11.54 121.22
N GLY A 521 -47.63 12.34 120.28
CA GLY A 521 -47.61 12.07 118.85
C GLY A 521 -46.69 13.05 118.13
N THR A 522 -46.11 12.63 117.00
CA THR A 522 -45.13 13.44 116.27
C THR A 522 -45.41 13.40 114.77
N THR A 523 -45.07 14.49 114.08
CA THR A 523 -45.11 14.57 112.62
C THR A 523 -43.99 15.45 112.12
N LYS A 524 -43.64 15.33 110.84
CA LYS A 524 -42.61 16.16 110.21
C LYS A 524 -43.17 16.95 109.03
N ARG A 525 -42.61 18.13 108.79
CA ARG A 525 -42.74 18.89 107.55
C ARG A 525 -41.36 19.10 106.95
N PHE A 526 -41.33 19.27 105.64
CA PHE A 526 -40.11 19.48 104.88
C PHE A 526 -40.32 20.67 103.95
N PHE A 527 -39.32 21.52 103.85
CA PHE A 527 -39.25 22.56 102.84
C PHE A 527 -37.81 22.82 102.45
N LYS A 528 -37.62 23.43 101.28
CA LYS A 528 -36.34 23.89 100.77
C LYS A 528 -36.36 25.40 100.60
N MET A 529 -35.19 25.98 100.75
CA MET A 529 -34.91 27.38 100.46
C MET A 529 -33.79 27.49 99.45
#